data_AF-A0A4Y2V401-F1
#
_entry.id   AF-A0A4Y2V401-F1
#
_cell.length_a   1.000
_cell.length_b   1.000
_cell.length_c   1.000
_cell.angle_alpha   90.00
_cell.angle_beta   90.00
_cell.angle_gamma   90.00
#
_symmetry.space_group_name_H-M   'P 1'
#
loop_
_entity.id
_entity.type
_entity.pdbx_description
1 polymer ?
#
loop_
_entity_poly.entity_id
_entity_poly.type
_entity_poly.pdbx_seq_one_letter_code
_entity_poly.pdbx_strand_id
1 'polypeptide(L)'
;MICYAMEVDDDVKFSCEECPRSFKHLRSLKRHVASLHPNKLDEFSKVKTAEFSCSSCDMVFHKLYLLKNHKAKEHPTTSRVHKCVICSVEYTKKQLLSHLQMEHGISLPVKELQFPNETDFFSWKEDIERNTSSLYIKTLGLKSSRNGTTCYFECHRSGYYEARGSNERQLKIQGSNKINSYCPASIKLVKSSDGICSVSFMSKHVGHRNEISHIFLSSKDKELIAAKMPFDTILDEIRDGVSDSRLERIHLLTKKDLYNIEKMYNLQSSGQRHMLGVLIHGSGRCRIVTRTIVYYIINHRVL
;
A
#
# COMPACT_ATOMS: atom_id res chain seq x y z
N MET A 1 -9.80 10.59 35.88
CA MET A 1 -10.31 9.22 36.10
C MET A 1 -10.16 8.47 34.79
N ILE A 2 -9.61 7.27 34.90
CA ILE A 2 -8.78 6.60 33.89
C ILE A 2 -9.68 5.86 32.90
N CYS A 3 -9.54 6.17 31.60
CA CYS A 3 -10.12 5.38 30.53
C CYS A 3 -9.26 4.12 30.33
N TYR A 4 -9.75 2.95 30.75
CA TYR A 4 -9.18 1.69 30.32
C TYR A 4 -9.78 1.30 28.97
N ALA A 5 -8.94 1.33 27.93
CA ALA A 5 -9.18 0.61 26.69
C ALA A 5 -9.11 -0.88 27.01
N MET A 6 -10.20 -1.62 26.82
CA MET A 6 -10.16 -3.08 26.91
C MET A 6 -9.69 -3.63 25.56
N GLU A 7 -8.51 -4.25 25.62
CA GLU A 7 -7.83 -4.98 24.55
C GLU A 7 -8.70 -6.16 24.08
N VAL A 8 -8.89 -6.30 22.77
CA VAL A 8 -9.62 -7.44 22.17
C VAL A 8 -8.60 -8.42 21.63
N ASP A 9 -8.33 -9.45 22.43
CA ASP A 9 -7.46 -10.60 22.15
C ASP A 9 -8.11 -11.53 21.09
N ASP A 10 -7.32 -12.05 20.14
CA ASP A 10 -7.77 -12.85 18.98
C ASP A 10 -7.44 -14.35 19.15
N ASP A 11 -7.44 -14.88 20.39
CA ASP A 11 -7.54 -16.32 20.69
C ASP A 11 -8.71 -16.61 21.65
N VAL A 12 -9.88 -16.02 21.42
CA VAL A 12 -11.10 -16.36 22.16
C VAL A 12 -11.50 -17.80 21.84
N LYS A 13 -11.04 -18.74 22.68
CA LYS A 13 -11.48 -20.13 22.67
C LYS A 13 -12.89 -20.19 23.26
N PHE A 14 -13.81 -20.73 22.48
CA PHE A 14 -15.20 -20.93 22.88
C PHE A 14 -15.27 -22.22 23.71
N SER A 15 -15.36 -22.11 25.03
CA SER A 15 -15.52 -23.23 25.96
C SER A 15 -16.98 -23.63 26.14
N CYS A 16 -17.23 -24.93 26.31
CA CYS A 16 -18.53 -25.43 26.76
C CYS A 16 -18.65 -25.23 28.28
N GLU A 17 -19.82 -24.83 28.76
CA GLU A 17 -20.08 -24.67 30.21
C GLU A 17 -20.46 -25.99 30.89
N GLU A 18 -20.91 -26.98 30.11
CA GLU A 18 -21.33 -28.30 30.58
C GLU A 18 -20.21 -29.34 30.52
N CYS A 19 -19.09 -29.02 29.87
CA CYS A 19 -17.95 -29.92 29.78
C CYS A 19 -16.62 -29.17 29.54
N PRO A 20 -15.46 -29.77 29.85
CA PRO A 20 -14.16 -29.09 29.74
C PRO A 20 -13.66 -28.89 28.29
N ARG A 21 -14.52 -29.04 27.27
CA ARG A 21 -14.11 -28.91 25.86
C ARG A 21 -14.11 -27.45 25.41
N SER A 22 -13.05 -27.06 24.72
CA SER A 22 -12.89 -25.74 24.09
C SER A 22 -12.72 -25.84 22.58
N PHE A 23 -13.27 -24.87 21.85
CA PHE A 23 -13.28 -24.85 20.40
C PHE A 23 -12.74 -23.53 19.84
N LYS A 24 -12.04 -23.61 18.71
CA LYS A 24 -11.49 -22.42 18.03
C LYS A 24 -12.54 -21.53 17.36
N HIS A 25 -13.74 -22.06 17.12
CA HIS A 25 -14.80 -21.36 16.40
C HIS A 25 -16.18 -21.60 17.03
N LEU A 26 -17.00 -20.55 17.11
CA LEU A 26 -18.35 -20.60 17.67
C LEU A 26 -19.26 -21.64 16.99
N ARG A 27 -19.15 -21.80 15.66
CA ARG A 27 -19.90 -22.83 14.91
C ARG A 27 -19.55 -24.26 15.38
N SER A 28 -18.30 -24.49 15.77
CA SER A 28 -17.83 -25.78 16.26
C SER A 28 -18.37 -26.08 17.65
N LEU A 29 -18.39 -25.08 18.54
CA LEU A 29 -19.02 -25.22 19.86
C LEU A 29 -20.55 -25.41 19.73
N LYS A 30 -21.22 -24.65 18.86
CA LYS A 30 -22.67 -24.81 18.62
C LYS A 30 -23.04 -26.22 18.13
N ARG A 31 -22.23 -26.79 17.23
CA ARG A 31 -22.40 -28.18 16.78
C ARG A 31 -22.17 -29.17 17.92
N HIS A 32 -21.17 -28.94 18.76
CA HIS A 32 -20.89 -29.77 19.92
C HIS A 32 -22.06 -29.78 20.92
N VAL A 33 -22.57 -28.60 21.30
CA VAL A 33 -23.72 -28.45 22.20
C VAL A 33 -24.95 -29.11 21.59
N ALA A 34 -25.22 -28.90 20.30
CA ALA A 34 -26.33 -29.57 19.62
C ALA A 34 -26.24 -31.12 19.63
N SER A 35 -25.02 -31.66 19.62
CA SER A 35 -24.79 -33.11 19.57
C SER A 35 -24.73 -33.81 20.95
N LEU A 36 -24.21 -33.13 21.98
CA LEU A 36 -23.93 -33.74 23.29
C LEU A 36 -24.70 -33.09 24.44
N HIS A 37 -25.27 -31.90 24.24
CA HIS A 37 -26.06 -31.15 25.22
C HIS A 37 -27.36 -30.60 24.58
N PRO A 38 -28.20 -31.46 23.96
CA PRO A 38 -29.33 -31.02 23.14
C PRO A 38 -30.38 -30.20 23.93
N ASN A 39 -30.50 -30.41 25.23
CA ASN A 39 -31.43 -29.68 26.10
C ASN A 39 -30.97 -28.24 26.43
N LYS A 40 -29.77 -27.84 25.98
CA LYS A 40 -29.18 -26.50 26.20
C LYS A 40 -29.04 -25.69 24.91
N LEU A 41 -29.63 -26.16 23.80
CA LEU A 41 -29.59 -25.51 22.49
C LEU A 41 -30.22 -24.12 22.47
N ASP A 42 -31.31 -23.92 23.23
CA ASP A 42 -32.05 -22.65 23.28
C ASP A 42 -31.30 -21.57 24.08
N GLU A 43 -30.58 -21.95 25.14
CA GLU A 43 -29.75 -21.03 25.95
C GLU A 43 -28.47 -20.60 25.20
N PHE A 44 -27.94 -21.46 24.32
CA PHE A 44 -26.70 -21.23 23.56
C PHE A 44 -26.85 -20.21 22.41
N SER A 45 -28.08 -19.86 22.04
CA SER A 45 -28.37 -18.87 20.99
C SER A 45 -27.96 -17.43 21.36
N LYS A 46 -27.57 -17.18 22.61
CA LYS A 46 -27.21 -15.84 23.15
C LYS A 46 -25.72 -15.48 23.12
N VAL A 47 -24.86 -16.24 22.43
CA VAL A 47 -23.45 -15.83 22.28
C VAL A 47 -23.39 -14.55 21.45
N LYS A 48 -23.07 -13.42 22.12
CA LYS A 48 -22.90 -12.08 21.53
C LYS A 48 -21.92 -12.13 20.37
N THR A 49 -22.44 -12.18 19.14
CA THR A 49 -21.66 -11.76 17.98
C THR A 49 -21.38 -10.27 18.14
N ALA A 50 -20.13 -9.83 17.99
CA ALA A 50 -19.81 -8.41 18.00
C ALA A 50 -20.75 -7.66 17.05
N GLU A 51 -21.57 -6.78 17.61
CA GLU A 51 -22.55 -5.98 16.89
C GLU A 51 -21.86 -4.75 16.32
N PHE A 52 -21.99 -4.56 15.01
CA PHE A 52 -21.47 -3.43 14.26
C PHE A 52 -22.62 -2.50 13.95
N SER A 53 -22.79 -1.45 14.74
CA SER A 53 -23.84 -0.45 14.55
C SER A 53 -23.47 0.55 13.45
N CYS A 54 -24.48 1.01 12.73
CA CYS A 54 -24.34 2.17 11.86
C CYS A 54 -24.31 3.46 12.70
N SER A 55 -23.48 4.41 12.30
CA SER A 55 -23.37 5.72 12.95
C SER A 55 -24.34 6.76 12.38
N SER A 56 -25.09 6.38 11.35
CA SER A 56 -25.97 7.27 10.57
C SER A 56 -27.42 6.81 10.60
N CYS A 57 -27.70 5.67 11.22
CA CYS A 57 -29.04 5.15 11.53
C CYS A 57 -28.92 4.07 12.62
N ASP A 58 -30.05 3.58 13.11
CA ASP A 58 -30.11 2.60 14.22
C ASP A 58 -29.92 1.14 13.76
N MET A 59 -29.44 0.91 12.53
CA MET A 59 -29.22 -0.43 12.01
C MET A 59 -27.98 -1.08 12.61
N VAL A 60 -28.14 -2.31 13.11
CA VAL A 60 -27.09 -3.13 13.71
C VAL A 60 -26.80 -4.36 12.86
N PHE A 61 -25.51 -4.66 12.64
CA PHE A 61 -25.07 -5.77 11.79
C PHE A 61 -24.16 -6.73 12.56
N HIS A 62 -24.29 -8.03 12.30
CA HIS A 62 -23.46 -9.06 12.94
C HIS A 62 -22.11 -9.30 12.24
N LYS A 63 -21.82 -8.56 11.14
CA LYS A 63 -20.54 -8.61 10.41
C LYS A 63 -20.17 -7.25 9.84
N LEU A 64 -18.88 -6.91 9.91
CA LEU A 64 -18.35 -5.63 9.43
C LEU A 64 -18.61 -5.37 7.93
N TYR A 65 -18.54 -6.40 7.07
CA TYR A 65 -18.78 -6.20 5.62
C TYR A 65 -20.25 -5.87 5.31
N LEU A 66 -21.20 -6.37 6.12
CA LEU A 66 -22.62 -6.06 5.97
C LEU A 66 -22.88 -4.59 6.33
N LEU A 67 -22.27 -4.11 7.41
CA LEU A 67 -22.27 -2.68 7.75
C LEU A 67 -21.65 -1.83 6.62
N LYS A 68 -20.51 -2.25 6.06
CA LYS A 68 -19.88 -1.55 4.92
C LYS A 68 -20.79 -1.49 3.69
N ASN A 69 -21.46 -2.59 3.35
CA ASN A 69 -22.41 -2.63 2.24
C ASN A 69 -23.65 -1.78 2.51
N HIS A 70 -24.18 -1.81 3.74
CA HIS A 70 -25.29 -0.96 4.15
C HIS A 70 -24.91 0.52 4.05
N LYS A 71 -23.76 0.94 4.60
CA LYS A 71 -23.28 2.31 4.47
C LYS A 71 -23.09 2.70 3.00
N ALA A 72 -22.60 1.80 2.15
CA ALA A 72 -22.44 2.09 0.72
C ALA A 72 -23.77 2.26 -0.04
N LYS A 73 -24.85 1.59 0.39
CA LYS A 73 -26.16 1.61 -0.28
C LYS A 73 -27.12 2.66 0.29
N GLU A 74 -27.27 2.69 1.61
CA GLU A 74 -28.28 3.47 2.34
C GLU A 74 -27.75 4.80 2.86
N HIS A 75 -26.44 4.89 3.07
CA HIS A 75 -25.75 6.14 3.46
C HIS A 75 -24.62 6.45 2.50
N PRO A 76 -24.88 6.52 1.18
CA PRO A 76 -23.85 6.77 0.20
C PRO A 76 -23.15 8.07 0.56
N THR A 77 -22.01 7.97 1.24
CA THR A 77 -21.15 9.11 1.52
C THR A 77 -20.53 9.36 0.16
N THR A 78 -21.13 10.29 -0.58
CA THR A 78 -20.86 10.54 -2.00
C THR A 78 -19.42 10.99 -2.27
N SER A 79 -18.59 11.14 -1.23
CA SER A 79 -17.17 11.44 -1.35
C SER A 79 -16.36 10.88 -0.19
N ARG A 80 -15.24 10.23 -0.53
CA ARG A 80 -14.19 9.91 0.44
C ARG A 80 -13.68 11.23 1.04
N VAL A 81 -13.67 11.33 2.36
CA VAL A 81 -13.14 12.50 3.08
C VAL A 81 -11.65 12.34 3.36
N HIS A 82 -10.97 13.48 3.52
CA HIS A 82 -9.54 13.62 3.71
C HIS A 82 -9.29 14.58 4.88
N LYS A 83 -8.40 14.20 5.80
CA LYS A 83 -7.95 15.05 6.90
C LYS A 83 -6.94 16.06 6.39
N CYS A 84 -7.11 17.32 6.77
CA CYS A 84 -6.08 18.33 6.59
C CYS A 84 -4.85 17.97 7.43
N VAL A 85 -3.65 18.04 6.86
CA VAL A 85 -2.41 17.72 7.58
C VAL A 85 -2.01 18.78 8.62
N ILE A 86 -2.58 19.98 8.54
CA ILE A 86 -2.25 21.11 9.41
C ILE A 86 -3.21 21.18 10.61
N CYS A 87 -4.52 21.07 10.36
CA CYS A 87 -5.55 21.20 11.39
C CYS A 87 -6.32 19.89 11.70
N SER A 88 -6.05 18.80 10.99
CA SER A 88 -6.69 17.48 11.16
C SER A 88 -8.21 17.39 10.92
N VAL A 89 -8.85 18.48 10.45
CA VAL A 89 -10.28 18.50 10.10
C VAL A 89 -10.52 17.75 8.79
N GLU A 90 -11.67 17.07 8.69
CA GLU A 90 -12.06 16.26 7.54
C GLU A 90 -12.86 17.05 6.50
N TYR A 91 -12.48 16.88 5.23
CA TYR A 91 -13.10 17.56 4.10
C TYR A 91 -13.19 16.62 2.89
N THR A 92 -14.13 16.85 1.96
CA THR A 92 -14.01 16.25 0.62
C THR A 92 -12.75 16.78 -0.09
N LYS A 93 -12.26 16.08 -1.13
CA LYS A 93 -11.04 16.52 -1.86
C LYS A 93 -11.14 17.98 -2.34
N LYS A 94 -12.26 18.39 -2.94
CA LYS A 94 -12.46 19.76 -3.42
C LYS A 94 -12.44 20.78 -2.28
N GLN A 95 -13.15 20.47 -1.19
CA GLN A 95 -13.19 21.34 0.00
C GLN A 95 -11.81 21.46 0.64
N LEU A 96 -11.04 20.37 0.73
CA LEU A 96 -9.70 20.38 1.31
C LEU A 96 -8.75 21.29 0.54
N LEU A 97 -8.78 21.25 -0.80
CA LEU A 97 -7.93 22.13 -1.62
C LEU A 97 -8.28 23.61 -1.39
N SER A 98 -9.57 23.95 -1.30
CA SER A 98 -10.01 25.31 -0.98
C SER A 98 -9.62 25.73 0.43
N HIS A 99 -9.79 24.83 1.41
CA HIS A 99 -9.42 25.05 2.81
C HIS A 99 -7.92 25.33 2.97
N LEU A 100 -7.06 24.57 2.29
CA LEU A 100 -5.61 24.81 2.30
C LEU A 100 -5.25 26.22 1.81
N GLN A 101 -5.99 26.73 0.81
CA GLN A 101 -5.77 28.08 0.30
C GLN A 101 -6.31 29.17 1.24
N MET A 102 -7.53 29.03 1.74
CA MET A 102 -8.21 30.07 2.53
C MET A 102 -7.73 30.14 3.98
N GLU A 103 -7.60 28.99 4.64
CA GLU A 103 -7.29 28.92 6.08
C GLU A 103 -5.80 28.78 6.36
N HIS A 104 -5.03 28.29 5.39
CA HIS A 104 -3.60 28.04 5.55
C HIS A 104 -2.73 28.83 4.56
N GLY A 105 -3.33 29.64 3.67
CA GLY A 105 -2.58 30.47 2.70
C GLY A 105 -1.77 29.66 1.68
N ILE A 106 -2.06 28.36 1.51
CA ILE A 106 -1.32 27.47 0.63
C ILE A 106 -1.93 27.52 -0.76
N SER A 107 -1.26 28.23 -1.67
CA SER A 107 -1.63 28.22 -3.09
C SER A 107 -1.25 26.89 -3.75
N LEU A 108 -2.21 26.31 -4.47
CA LEU A 108 -2.08 25.02 -5.16
C LEU A 108 -2.27 25.22 -6.67
N PRO A 109 -1.30 25.84 -7.37
CA PRO A 109 -1.43 26.11 -8.79
C PRO A 109 -1.45 24.81 -9.60
N VAL A 110 -2.34 24.78 -10.60
CA VAL A 110 -2.43 23.70 -11.58
C VAL A 110 -1.75 24.16 -12.86
N LYS A 111 -0.80 23.36 -13.34
CA LYS A 111 -0.15 23.56 -14.64
C LYS A 111 -0.80 22.63 -15.65
N GLU A 112 -1.35 23.18 -16.72
CA GLU A 112 -1.85 22.38 -17.85
C GLU A 112 -0.72 22.16 -18.86
N LEU A 113 -0.50 20.91 -19.22
CA LEU A 113 0.53 20.47 -20.16
C LEU A 113 -0.09 19.57 -21.21
N GLN A 114 0.49 19.54 -22.41
CA GLN A 114 0.11 18.62 -23.47
C GLN A 114 1.33 17.85 -23.95
N PHE A 115 1.12 16.55 -24.15
CA PHE A 115 2.11 15.62 -24.68
C PHE A 115 1.50 14.93 -25.90
N PRO A 116 2.27 14.72 -26.97
CA PRO A 116 1.75 14.14 -28.20
C PRO A 116 1.38 12.66 -28.03
N ASN A 117 2.03 11.96 -27.08
CA ASN A 117 1.75 10.56 -26.79
C ASN A 117 2.04 10.23 -25.31
N GLU A 118 1.71 9.00 -24.93
CA GLU A 118 1.84 8.50 -23.56
C GLU A 118 3.30 8.29 -23.14
N THR A 119 4.19 7.96 -24.09
CA THR A 119 5.63 7.78 -23.84
C THR A 119 6.28 9.08 -23.36
N ASP A 120 5.99 10.19 -24.05
CA ASP A 120 6.53 11.50 -23.69
C ASP A 120 6.00 11.98 -22.33
N PHE A 121 4.74 11.69 -22.03
CA PHE A 121 4.18 11.92 -20.70
C PHE A 121 4.92 11.14 -19.62
N PHE A 122 5.19 9.85 -19.83
CA PHE A 122 5.89 9.03 -18.83
C PHE A 122 7.35 9.46 -18.67
N SER A 123 8.03 9.83 -19.75
CA SER A 123 9.39 10.40 -19.71
C SER A 123 9.42 11.68 -18.86
N TRP A 124 8.52 12.63 -19.15
CA TRP A 124 8.38 13.86 -18.35
C TRP A 124 8.05 13.56 -16.88
N LYS A 125 7.18 12.58 -16.62
CA LYS A 125 6.81 12.17 -15.26
C LYS A 125 8.01 11.59 -14.51
N GLU A 126 8.83 10.77 -15.15
CA GLU A 126 10.07 10.24 -14.55
C GLU A 126 11.05 11.37 -14.23
N ASP A 127 11.18 12.34 -15.13
CA ASP A 127 12.05 13.50 -14.92
C ASP A 127 11.62 14.33 -13.71
N ILE A 128 10.33 14.66 -13.57
CA ILE A 128 9.85 15.43 -12.41
C ILE A 128 9.96 14.63 -11.12
N GLU A 129 9.76 13.30 -11.15
CA GLU A 129 9.89 12.43 -9.98
C GLU A 129 11.32 12.38 -9.48
N ARG A 130 12.26 12.16 -10.41
CA ARG A 130 13.69 12.24 -10.15
C ARG A 130 14.07 13.63 -9.63
N ASN A 131 13.58 14.69 -10.28
CA ASN A 131 13.95 16.06 -9.96
C ASN A 131 13.42 16.58 -8.63
N THR A 132 12.28 16.06 -8.19
CA THR A 132 11.66 16.45 -6.92
C THR A 132 11.90 15.44 -5.81
N SER A 133 12.57 14.31 -6.09
CA SER A 133 12.70 13.18 -5.17
C SER A 133 11.34 12.78 -4.60
N SER A 134 10.36 12.65 -5.49
CA SER A 134 8.99 12.26 -5.19
C SER A 134 8.49 11.23 -6.18
N LEU A 135 7.34 10.60 -5.88
CA LEU A 135 6.69 9.63 -6.76
C LEU A 135 5.19 9.92 -6.81
N TYR A 136 4.60 9.71 -7.97
CA TYR A 136 3.20 9.84 -8.33
C TYR A 136 2.68 8.47 -8.76
N ILE A 137 1.95 7.83 -7.84
CA ILE A 137 1.42 6.47 -8.02
C ILE A 137 0.00 6.51 -8.58
N LYS A 138 -0.32 5.58 -9.48
CA LYS A 138 -1.66 5.45 -10.04
C LYS A 138 -2.64 4.97 -8.95
N THR A 139 -3.67 5.76 -8.63
CA THR A 139 -4.61 5.46 -7.52
C THR A 139 -5.95 4.90 -7.96
N LEU A 140 -6.34 5.09 -9.22
CA LEU A 140 -7.61 4.63 -9.78
C LEU A 140 -7.40 3.88 -11.10
N GLY A 141 -8.29 2.91 -11.36
CA GLY A 141 -8.40 2.26 -12.67
C GLY A 141 -8.75 3.26 -13.77
N LEU A 142 -8.42 2.92 -15.02
CA LEU A 142 -8.75 3.71 -16.20
C LEU A 142 -10.25 3.98 -16.22
N LYS A 143 -10.66 5.25 -16.14
CA LYS A 143 -12.05 5.63 -16.38
C LYS A 143 -12.18 5.93 -17.86
N SER A 144 -12.71 4.96 -18.60
CA SER A 144 -13.04 5.13 -20.01
C SER A 144 -14.33 5.93 -20.12
N SER A 145 -14.27 7.03 -20.86
CA SER A 145 -15.43 7.81 -21.29
C SER A 145 -15.50 7.76 -22.81
N ARG A 146 -16.64 8.16 -23.39
CA ARG A 146 -16.87 8.24 -24.84
C ARG A 146 -15.83 9.10 -25.57
N ASN A 147 -15.21 10.04 -24.85
CA ASN A 147 -14.28 11.04 -25.39
C ASN A 147 -12.80 10.77 -25.03
N GLY A 148 -12.48 9.67 -24.35
CA GLY A 148 -11.11 9.37 -23.95
C GLY A 148 -10.99 8.65 -22.61
N THR A 149 -9.76 8.42 -22.18
CA THR A 149 -9.45 7.69 -20.96
C THR A 149 -8.77 8.59 -19.93
N THR A 150 -9.31 8.64 -18.71
CA THR A 150 -8.71 9.44 -17.63
C THR A 150 -7.99 8.57 -16.60
N CYS A 151 -6.77 8.99 -16.25
CA CYS A 151 -5.90 8.43 -15.22
C CYS A 151 -5.59 9.47 -14.15
N TYR A 152 -5.48 9.03 -12.90
CA TYR A 152 -5.03 9.87 -11.79
C TYR A 152 -3.80 9.27 -11.15
N PHE A 153 -2.78 10.11 -10.96
CA PHE A 153 -1.59 9.79 -10.19
C PHE A 153 -1.53 10.74 -8.98
N GLU A 154 -1.35 10.18 -7.80
CA GLU A 154 -1.25 10.95 -6.55
C GLU A 154 0.10 10.69 -5.90
N CYS A 155 0.58 11.64 -5.09
CA CYS A 155 1.81 11.46 -4.34
C CYS A 155 1.83 10.12 -3.58
N HIS A 156 2.94 9.36 -3.71
CA HIS A 156 3.13 8.07 -3.06
C HIS A 156 2.98 8.12 -1.53
N ARG A 157 3.25 9.29 -0.93
CA ARG A 157 3.09 9.52 0.51
C ARG A 157 1.65 9.83 0.92
N SER A 158 0.81 10.27 -0.01
CA SER A 158 -0.60 10.58 0.25
C SER A 158 -1.39 9.33 0.66
N GLY A 159 -2.27 9.49 1.64
CA GLY A 159 -3.17 8.47 2.14
C GLY A 159 -2.82 7.99 3.56
N TYR A 160 -3.54 6.95 3.97
CA TYR A 160 -3.45 6.38 5.32
C TYR A 160 -2.84 5.00 5.25
N TYR A 161 -1.97 4.72 6.22
CA TYR A 161 -1.46 3.38 6.43
C TYR A 161 -2.57 2.49 6.99
N GLU A 162 -2.85 1.41 6.29
CA GLU A 162 -3.75 0.37 6.75
C GLU A 162 -2.91 -0.86 7.12
N ALA A 163 -2.82 -1.17 8.41
CA ALA A 163 -2.20 -2.41 8.86
C ALA A 163 -2.97 -3.61 8.29
N ARG A 164 -2.25 -4.62 7.79
CA ARG A 164 -2.84 -5.86 7.24
C ARG A 164 -2.19 -7.07 7.92
N GLY A 165 -3.02 -7.93 8.49
CA GLY A 165 -2.61 -9.14 9.22
C GLY A 165 -2.38 -8.92 10.72
N SER A 166 -2.21 -10.00 11.46
CA SER A 166 -1.97 -10.06 12.92
C SER A 166 -0.50 -9.96 13.32
N ASN A 167 0.41 -9.80 12.35
CA ASN A 167 1.84 -9.70 12.64
C ASN A 167 2.21 -8.27 13.04
N GLU A 168 2.46 -8.08 14.35
CA GLU A 168 3.07 -6.89 14.94
C GLU A 168 4.53 -6.76 14.49
N ARG A 169 4.76 -6.43 13.23
CA ARG A 169 6.08 -5.97 12.82
C ARG A 169 6.22 -4.55 13.34
N GLN A 170 7.19 -4.35 14.23
CA GLN A 170 7.64 -3.01 14.58
C GLN A 170 7.90 -2.22 13.29
N LEU A 171 7.33 -1.02 13.22
CA LEU A 171 7.63 -0.13 12.11
C LEU A 171 9.14 0.14 12.10
N LYS A 172 9.69 0.28 10.89
CA LYS A 172 11.06 0.77 10.74
C LYS A 172 11.15 2.14 11.44
N ILE A 173 12.35 2.52 11.87
CA ILE A 173 12.61 3.88 12.43
C ILE A 173 12.10 4.97 11.48
N GLN A 174 12.20 4.73 10.16
CA GLN A 174 11.70 5.60 9.10
C GLN A 174 10.16 5.73 9.05
N GLY A 175 9.42 4.89 9.78
CA GLY A 175 7.96 4.88 9.80
C GLY A 175 7.30 4.36 8.52
N SER A 176 6.02 4.68 8.37
CA SER A 176 5.23 4.33 7.19
C SER A 176 5.61 5.22 6.01
N ASN A 177 5.49 4.68 4.80
CA ASN A 177 5.56 5.50 3.58
C ASN A 177 4.40 6.50 3.50
N LYS A 178 3.25 6.16 4.09
CA LYS A 178 2.06 7.03 4.11
C LYS A 178 2.17 8.05 5.23
N ILE A 179 1.85 9.31 4.93
CA ILE A 179 1.86 10.42 5.92
C ILE A 179 0.64 10.40 6.84
N ASN A 180 -0.26 9.42 6.68
CA ASN A 180 -1.53 9.34 7.39
C ASN A 180 -2.39 10.61 7.22
N SER A 181 -2.31 11.21 6.04
CA SER A 181 -3.01 12.43 5.67
C SER A 181 -3.04 12.56 4.14
N TYR A 182 -3.68 13.61 3.63
CA TYR A 182 -3.77 13.87 2.22
C TYR A 182 -2.72 14.88 1.75
N CYS A 183 -1.88 14.46 0.80
CA CYS A 183 -1.02 15.36 0.05
C CYS A 183 -1.70 15.75 -1.28
N PRO A 184 -1.80 17.05 -1.60
CA PRO A 184 -2.50 17.54 -2.80
C PRO A 184 -1.71 17.33 -4.10
N ALA A 185 -0.39 17.14 -4.03
CA ALA A 185 0.45 16.87 -5.20
C ALA A 185 -0.10 15.68 -6.01
N SER A 186 -0.49 15.97 -7.26
CA SER A 186 -1.18 15.02 -8.13
C SER A 186 -1.06 15.39 -9.60
N ILE A 187 -1.27 14.39 -10.45
CA ILE A 187 -1.29 14.49 -11.91
C ILE A 187 -2.59 13.86 -12.38
N LYS A 188 -3.39 14.62 -13.13
CA LYS A 188 -4.53 14.10 -13.89
C LYS A 188 -4.13 14.00 -15.35
N LEU A 189 -4.16 12.79 -15.89
CA LEU A 189 -3.90 12.52 -17.31
C LEU A 189 -5.23 12.23 -18.01
N VAL A 190 -5.50 12.92 -19.11
CA VAL A 190 -6.62 12.66 -20.01
C VAL A 190 -6.04 12.30 -21.37
N LYS A 191 -6.23 11.05 -21.78
CA LYS A 191 -5.84 10.54 -23.09
C LYS A 191 -7.03 10.63 -24.04
N SER A 192 -6.90 11.45 -25.06
CA SER A 192 -7.90 11.60 -26.12
C SER A 192 -7.81 10.43 -27.11
N SER A 193 -8.84 10.26 -27.95
CA SER A 193 -8.92 9.15 -28.92
C SER A 193 -7.85 9.19 -30.02
N ASP A 194 -7.37 10.39 -30.32
CA ASP A 194 -6.26 10.72 -31.23
C ASP A 194 -4.87 10.45 -30.62
N GLY A 195 -4.80 10.04 -29.35
CA GLY A 195 -3.56 9.66 -28.67
C GLY A 195 -2.88 10.81 -27.90
N ILE A 196 -3.34 12.04 -28.08
CA ILE A 196 -2.83 13.22 -27.38
C ILE A 196 -3.15 13.12 -25.89
N CYS A 197 -2.17 13.46 -25.07
CA CYS A 197 -2.22 13.39 -23.62
C CYS A 197 -2.29 14.79 -23.02
N SER A 198 -3.45 15.17 -22.49
CA SER A 198 -3.65 16.41 -21.74
C SER A 198 -3.45 16.16 -20.25
N VAL A 199 -2.66 17.00 -19.59
CA VAL A 199 -2.19 16.78 -18.22
C VAL A 199 -2.44 18.00 -17.34
N SER A 200 -3.21 17.83 -16.27
CA SER A 200 -3.35 18.82 -15.20
C SER A 200 -2.43 18.44 -14.04
N PHE A 201 -1.37 19.21 -13.81
CA PHE A 201 -0.32 18.92 -12.85
C PHE A 201 -0.33 19.88 -11.66
N MET A 202 -0.50 19.33 -10.46
CA MET A 202 -0.36 20.02 -9.19
C MET A 202 0.93 19.55 -8.50
N SER A 203 1.93 20.42 -8.45
CA SER A 203 3.29 20.08 -7.98
C SER A 203 3.52 20.25 -6.47
N LYS A 204 2.64 20.98 -5.77
CA LYS A 204 2.86 21.37 -4.39
C LYS A 204 2.57 20.20 -3.43
N HIS A 205 3.62 19.72 -2.76
CA HIS A 205 3.49 18.79 -1.64
C HIS A 205 3.16 19.56 -0.35
N VAL A 206 2.27 18.99 0.47
CA VAL A 206 1.84 19.58 1.75
C VAL A 206 1.84 18.50 2.81
N GLY A 207 2.39 18.82 3.98
CA GLY A 207 2.42 17.90 5.13
C GLY A 207 3.60 16.93 5.17
N HIS A 208 4.52 17.01 4.21
CA HIS A 208 5.74 16.21 4.23
C HIS A 208 6.86 16.85 3.41
N ARG A 209 8.09 16.37 3.65
CA ARG A 209 9.24 16.66 2.80
C ARG A 209 9.44 15.55 1.77
N ASN A 210 10.18 15.86 0.72
CA ASN A 210 10.57 14.88 -0.29
C ASN A 210 11.90 14.27 0.14
N GLU A 211 11.85 13.02 0.56
CA GLU A 211 12.97 12.31 1.17
C GLU A 211 13.30 11.08 0.33
N ILE A 212 14.55 10.96 -0.09
CA ILE A 212 15.02 9.86 -0.97
C ILE A 212 14.79 8.49 -0.31
N SER A 213 14.80 8.43 1.02
CA SER A 213 14.53 7.22 1.80
C SER A 213 13.14 6.62 1.55
N HIS A 214 12.14 7.45 1.21
CA HIS A 214 10.77 7.03 0.93
C HIS A 214 10.54 6.66 -0.55
N ILE A 215 11.56 6.82 -1.40
CA ILE A 215 11.52 6.46 -2.81
C ILE A 215 11.77 4.95 -2.95
N PHE A 216 10.99 4.31 -3.82
CA PHE A 216 11.19 2.90 -4.16
C PHE A 216 12.15 2.78 -5.34
N LEU A 217 12.94 1.70 -5.38
CA LEU A 217 13.71 1.35 -6.56
C LEU A 217 12.76 1.09 -7.73
N SER A 218 13.09 1.66 -8.89
CA SER A 218 12.35 1.40 -10.12
C SER A 218 12.54 -0.06 -10.55
N SER A 219 11.67 -0.56 -11.43
CA SER A 219 11.87 -1.90 -12.01
C SER A 219 13.21 -1.99 -12.73
N LYS A 220 13.57 -0.94 -13.46
CA LYS A 220 14.85 -0.82 -14.18
C LYS A 220 16.05 -0.88 -13.22
N ASP A 221 16.00 -0.17 -12.09
CA ASP A 221 17.08 -0.23 -11.09
C ASP A 221 17.22 -1.64 -10.52
N LYS A 222 16.10 -2.30 -10.22
CA LYS A 222 16.13 -3.67 -9.69
C LYS A 222 16.71 -4.67 -10.69
N GLU A 223 16.43 -4.51 -11.98
CA GLU A 223 16.99 -5.32 -13.06
C GLU A 223 18.50 -5.09 -13.20
N LEU A 224 18.95 -3.82 -13.18
CA LEU A 224 20.38 -3.47 -13.21
C LEU A 224 21.14 -4.04 -12.02
N ILE A 225 20.56 -3.95 -10.81
CA ILE A 225 21.14 -4.52 -9.59
C ILE A 225 21.18 -6.06 -9.69
N ALA A 226 20.10 -6.68 -10.16
CA ALA A 226 20.01 -8.13 -10.32
C ALA A 226 21.03 -8.69 -11.32
N ALA A 227 21.35 -7.93 -12.38
CA ALA A 227 22.33 -8.33 -13.40
C ALA A 227 23.79 -8.31 -12.89
N LYS A 228 24.09 -7.56 -11.82
CA LYS A 228 25.44 -7.38 -11.28
C LYS A 228 25.86 -8.39 -10.20
N MET A 229 25.09 -9.45 -9.99
CA MET A 229 25.34 -10.46 -8.95
C MET A 229 26.71 -11.15 -9.07
N PRO A 230 27.44 -11.44 -7.96
CA PRO A 230 27.03 -11.47 -6.54
C PRO A 230 27.24 -10.15 -5.74
N PHE A 231 26.58 -10.04 -4.56
CA PHE A 231 26.30 -8.77 -3.86
C PHE A 231 27.46 -8.03 -3.18
N ASP A 232 28.52 -8.72 -2.76
CA ASP A 232 29.53 -8.10 -1.88
C ASP A 232 30.36 -7.02 -2.60
N THR A 233 30.42 -7.04 -3.93
CA THR A 233 31.08 -6.01 -4.76
C THR A 233 30.17 -4.84 -5.15
N ILE A 234 28.84 -5.03 -5.10
CA ILE A 234 27.87 -4.07 -5.63
C ILE A 234 27.75 -2.83 -4.73
N LEU A 235 27.84 -3.01 -3.40
CA LEU A 235 27.68 -1.89 -2.46
C LEU A 235 28.83 -0.88 -2.57
N ASP A 236 30.05 -1.36 -2.82
CA ASP A 236 31.22 -0.51 -2.92
C ASP A 236 31.25 0.19 -4.30
N GLU A 237 30.98 -0.53 -5.40
CA GLU A 237 30.86 0.07 -6.74
C GLU A 237 29.81 1.19 -6.83
N ILE A 238 28.62 0.97 -6.24
CA ILE A 238 27.53 1.95 -6.30
C ILE A 238 27.81 3.17 -5.41
N ARG A 239 28.54 2.99 -4.31
CA ARG A 239 28.92 4.11 -3.42
C ARG A 239 30.10 4.89 -3.97
N ASP A 240 31.06 4.22 -4.58
CA ASP A 240 32.25 4.85 -5.18
C ASP A 240 31.92 5.54 -6.51
N GLY A 241 30.84 5.12 -7.17
CA GLY A 241 30.29 5.78 -8.35
C GLY A 241 29.59 7.12 -8.07
N VAL A 242 29.47 7.54 -6.80
CA VAL A 242 28.92 8.85 -6.41
C VAL A 242 30.00 9.92 -6.64
N SER A 243 30.32 10.19 -7.90
CA SER A 243 31.12 11.34 -8.30
C SER A 243 30.20 12.53 -8.53
N ASP A 244 30.19 13.47 -7.57
CA ASP A 244 29.60 14.83 -7.61
C ASP A 244 28.14 14.97 -8.13
N SER A 245 27.45 13.84 -8.30
CA SER A 245 26.14 13.73 -8.92
C SER A 245 25.07 13.47 -7.87
N ARG A 246 23.86 13.91 -8.21
CA ARG A 246 22.67 13.90 -7.35
C ARG A 246 22.47 12.52 -6.70
N LEU A 247 22.36 12.51 -5.36
CA LEU A 247 22.00 11.30 -4.59
C LEU A 247 20.62 10.76 -5.00
N GLU A 248 20.61 9.59 -5.65
CA GLU A 248 19.40 8.80 -5.96
C GLU A 248 19.16 7.61 -5.01
N ARG A 249 17.97 7.00 -5.08
CA ARG A 249 17.58 5.86 -4.21
C ARG A 249 18.52 4.66 -4.32
N ILE A 250 19.12 4.44 -5.49
CA ILE A 250 20.07 3.36 -5.74
C ILE A 250 21.35 3.50 -4.89
N HIS A 251 21.74 4.71 -4.49
CA HIS A 251 22.92 4.92 -3.64
C HIS A 251 22.66 4.61 -2.16
N LEU A 252 21.38 4.53 -1.75
CA LEU A 252 20.95 4.17 -0.39
C LEU A 252 20.56 2.68 -0.28
N LEU A 253 21.13 1.82 -1.13
CA LEU A 253 20.89 0.38 -1.07
C LEU A 253 21.39 -0.20 0.25
N THR A 254 20.53 -1.05 0.84
CA THR A 254 20.87 -1.84 2.02
C THR A 254 21.07 -3.30 1.64
N LYS A 255 21.82 -4.07 2.46
CA LYS A 255 21.91 -5.54 2.30
C LYS A 255 20.53 -6.21 2.25
N LYS A 256 19.54 -5.63 2.94
CA LYS A 256 18.16 -6.14 2.91
C LYS A 256 17.48 -5.89 1.57
N ASP A 257 17.74 -4.75 0.94
CA ASP A 257 17.22 -4.45 -0.40
C ASP A 257 17.76 -5.46 -1.42
N LEU A 258 19.07 -5.69 -1.38
CA LEU A 258 19.77 -6.68 -2.21
C LEU A 258 19.17 -8.08 -2.05
N TYR A 259 19.03 -8.56 -0.81
CA TYR A 259 18.38 -9.84 -0.53
C TYR A 259 16.93 -9.93 -1.06
N ASN A 260 16.15 -8.85 -0.91
CA ASN A 260 14.78 -8.84 -1.42
C ASN A 260 14.75 -8.90 -2.96
N ILE A 261 15.71 -8.25 -3.64
CA ILE A 261 15.87 -8.30 -5.10
C ILE A 261 16.29 -9.71 -5.53
N GLU A 262 17.28 -10.32 -4.87
CA GLU A 262 17.71 -11.70 -5.12
C GLU A 262 16.54 -12.68 -5.11
N LYS A 263 15.75 -12.60 -4.03
CA LYS A 263 14.58 -13.44 -3.83
C LYS A 263 13.49 -13.14 -4.86
N MET A 264 13.33 -11.89 -5.28
CA MET A 264 12.35 -11.50 -6.29
C MET A 264 12.67 -12.11 -7.66
N TYR A 265 13.96 -12.18 -8.03
CA TYR A 265 14.40 -12.76 -9.30
C TYR A 265 14.81 -14.25 -9.21
N ASN A 266 14.69 -14.87 -8.03
CA ASN A 266 15.08 -16.26 -7.77
C ASN A 266 16.55 -16.56 -8.15
N LEU A 267 17.43 -15.60 -7.97
CA LEU A 267 18.86 -15.76 -8.23
C LEU A 267 19.43 -16.54 -7.05
N GLN A 268 19.49 -17.88 -7.15
CA GLN A 268 20.13 -18.71 -6.12
C GLN A 268 21.65 -18.47 -6.18
N SER A 269 22.17 -17.55 -5.38
CA SER A 269 23.62 -17.53 -5.16
C SER A 269 23.98 -18.71 -4.25
N SER A 270 24.77 -19.64 -4.80
CA SER A 270 25.30 -20.78 -4.08
C SER A 270 26.15 -20.32 -2.90
N GLY A 271 25.62 -20.45 -1.68
CA GLY A 271 26.33 -20.11 -0.44
C GLY A 271 25.53 -20.59 0.76
N GLN A 272 25.79 -21.83 1.17
CA GLN A 272 25.24 -22.48 2.35
C GLN A 272 25.31 -21.56 3.59
N ARG A 273 24.15 -21.20 4.14
CA ARG A 273 24.07 -20.67 5.51
C ARG A 273 23.29 -21.67 6.35
N HIS A 274 24.05 -22.35 7.22
CA HIS A 274 23.51 -23.28 8.21
C HIS A 274 22.40 -22.63 9.05
N MET A 275 21.40 -23.47 9.34
CA MET A 275 20.26 -23.24 10.21
C MET A 275 20.63 -22.66 11.58
N LEU A 276 19.79 -21.74 12.07
CA LEU A 276 19.14 -21.88 13.37
C LEU A 276 17.63 -21.56 13.17
N GLY A 277 16.79 -22.54 13.57
CA GLY A 277 15.37 -22.74 13.25
C GLY A 277 14.41 -21.56 13.45
N VAL A 278 13.19 -21.57 12.91
CA VAL A 278 12.19 -22.65 12.99
C VAL A 278 11.31 -22.65 11.72
N LEU A 279 11.09 -23.85 11.15
CA LEU A 279 10.11 -24.13 10.10
C LEU A 279 8.68 -24.05 10.65
N ILE A 280 7.81 -23.27 10.00
CA ILE A 280 6.39 -23.63 9.88
C ILE A 280 5.94 -23.32 8.45
N HIS A 281 5.53 -24.37 7.73
CA HIS A 281 4.92 -24.33 6.41
C HIS A 281 3.52 -23.68 6.45
N GLY A 282 3.13 -22.97 5.39
CA GLY A 282 1.77 -22.47 5.24
C GLY A 282 1.49 -21.79 3.90
N SER A 283 1.20 -22.62 2.89
CA SER A 283 0.54 -22.37 1.59
C SER A 283 -0.15 -21.02 1.32
N GLY A 284 0.06 -20.42 0.14
CA GLY A 284 -0.89 -19.44 -0.40
C GLY A 284 -0.48 -18.62 -1.64
N ARG A 285 -0.54 -19.23 -2.82
CA ARG A 285 -0.73 -18.65 -4.18
C ARG A 285 0.24 -17.55 -4.65
N CYS A 286 1.31 -17.99 -5.32
CA CYS A 286 2.13 -17.18 -6.22
C CYS A 286 1.41 -16.99 -7.56
N ARG A 287 1.25 -15.74 -8.03
CA ARG A 287 0.81 -15.47 -9.41
C ARG A 287 1.99 -15.70 -10.34
N ILE A 288 1.82 -16.68 -11.23
CA ILE A 288 2.69 -16.99 -12.34
C ILE A 288 2.75 -15.75 -13.24
N VAL A 289 3.94 -15.17 -13.41
CA VAL A 289 4.25 -14.40 -14.62
C VAL A 289 5.35 -15.19 -15.33
N THR A 290 5.04 -15.50 -16.58
CA THR A 290 5.70 -16.44 -17.46
C THR A 290 7.18 -16.13 -17.69
N ARG A 291 7.99 -17.18 -17.53
CA ARG A 291 9.36 -17.31 -18.03
C ARG A 291 9.41 -17.01 -19.53
N THR A 292 10.08 -15.95 -19.97
CA THR A 292 10.73 -15.92 -21.29
C THR A 292 11.75 -14.76 -21.35
N ILE A 293 13.00 -15.09 -21.72
CA ILE A 293 14.07 -14.19 -22.25
C ILE A 293 14.66 -13.24 -21.17
N VAL A 294 15.92 -13.33 -20.73
CA VAL A 294 17.16 -13.09 -21.49
C VAL A 294 18.31 -13.94 -20.91
N TYR A 295 18.70 -15.00 -21.61
CA TYR A 295 20.06 -15.56 -21.55
C TYR A 295 20.58 -15.45 -22.97
N TYR A 296 21.28 -14.37 -23.31
CA TYR A 296 22.24 -14.36 -24.41
C TYR A 296 23.03 -13.05 -24.33
N ILE A 297 24.31 -13.13 -24.72
CA ILE A 297 25.35 -12.09 -24.68
C ILE A 297 26.08 -12.01 -23.33
N ILE A 298 27.10 -12.86 -23.18
CA ILE A 298 28.51 -12.51 -22.94
C ILE A 298 29.28 -13.82 -23.05
N ASN A 299 29.93 -14.04 -24.20
CA ASN A 299 31.19 -14.77 -24.34
C ASN A 299 31.54 -14.85 -25.82
N HIS A 300 32.37 -13.92 -26.28
CA HIS A 300 33.50 -14.18 -27.18
C HIS A 300 34.20 -12.85 -27.51
N ARG A 301 35.25 -12.53 -26.75
CA ARG A 301 36.45 -11.81 -27.22
C ARG A 301 37.56 -12.05 -26.20
N VAL A 302 38.81 -12.15 -26.68
CA VAL A 302 40.03 -12.67 -26.03
C VAL A 302 40.19 -14.17 -26.34
N LEU A 303 41.04 -14.65 -27.26
CA LEU A 303 42.20 -14.09 -28.00
C LEU A 303 42.06 -14.35 -29.50
#